data_AF-A0A812V7Z3-F1
#
_entry.id   AF-A0A812V7Z3-F1
#
_cell.length_a   1.000
_cell.length_b   1.000
_cell.length_c   1.000
_cell.angle_alpha   90.00
_cell.angle_beta   90.00
_cell.angle_gamma   90.00
#
_symmetry.space_group_name_H-M   'P 1'
#
loop_
_entity.id
_entity.type
_entity.pdbx_description
1 polymer ?
#
loop_
_entity_poly.entity_id
_entity_poly.type
_entity_poly.pdbx_seq_one_letter_code
_entity_poly.pdbx_strand_id
1 'polypeptide(L)'
;MDVALAPGDGSEESQESSEDDKCAGAARAMLCHASARRELNYDSPVFLNIRRRSVVGLSLDYQILNAFGFTCYFLFNALLFWSPGIRGAYRQSHHGQDSAVRLNDVVFAGHALLVTLVTLAQIGIYYDYPPLAGSDRLLRFAVLAALGLVGLFMVGAALYIGAYEECCLSWLTFLTITAEVKVAISVVKYCPQVWMNYKRKSTAGWTIYNVLLDFTGGLLSVAQLLLDASLSNDWSKVSGDPAKLMLGNVSVFFDIIFIVQHFCLYRDASRGRALCDTHSSSSEAL
;
A
#
# COMPACT_ATOMS: atom_id res chain seq x y z
N MET A 1 68.06 -47.74 35.32
CA MET A 1 67.28 -46.50 35.14
C MET A 1 66.39 -46.76 33.96
N ASP A 2 65.07 -46.81 34.15
CA ASP A 2 64.17 -46.01 33.33
C ASP A 2 62.76 -46.04 33.91
N VAL A 3 62.14 -44.87 33.78
CA VAL A 3 61.02 -44.31 34.53
C VAL A 3 59.70 -44.68 33.84
N ALA A 4 58.65 -44.78 34.65
CA ALA A 4 57.26 -44.99 34.23
C ALA A 4 56.73 -43.89 33.29
N LEU A 5 55.84 -44.26 32.35
CA LEU A 5 54.92 -43.34 31.68
C LEU A 5 53.52 -43.99 31.64
N ALA A 6 52.56 -43.36 32.31
CA ALA A 6 51.14 -43.72 32.29
C ALA A 6 50.49 -43.32 30.95
N PRO A 7 49.46 -44.04 30.46
CA PRO A 7 48.74 -43.63 29.27
C PRO A 7 47.85 -42.43 29.59
N GLY A 8 48.03 -41.34 28.84
CA GLY A 8 47.21 -40.14 28.88
C GLY A 8 45.79 -40.39 28.40
N ASP A 9 44.87 -39.72 29.06
CA ASP A 9 43.42 -39.73 28.88
C ASP A 9 43.01 -39.20 27.50
N GLY A 10 42.54 -40.09 26.63
CA GLY A 10 41.99 -39.74 25.30
C GLY A 10 40.46 -39.58 25.30
N SER A 11 39.82 -39.61 26.47
CA SER A 11 38.36 -39.55 26.59
C SER A 11 37.82 -38.14 26.82
N GLU A 12 38.62 -37.23 27.39
CA GLU A 12 38.23 -35.83 27.61
C GLU A 12 38.21 -35.02 26.30
N GLU A 13 39.23 -35.17 25.43
CA GLU A 13 39.39 -34.36 24.22
C GLU A 13 38.30 -34.62 23.15
N SER A 14 37.71 -35.83 23.15
CA SER A 14 36.61 -36.20 22.24
C SER A 14 35.23 -35.80 22.75
N GLN A 15 35.06 -35.60 24.06
CA GLN A 15 33.83 -35.03 24.63
C GLN A 15 33.81 -33.50 24.50
N GLU A 16 34.95 -32.84 24.68
CA GLU A 16 35.09 -31.38 24.56
C GLU A 16 34.79 -30.91 23.13
N SER A 17 35.29 -31.63 22.10
CA SER A 17 34.94 -31.40 20.69
C SER A 17 33.44 -31.55 20.39
N SER A 18 32.74 -32.48 21.07
CA SER A 18 31.31 -32.71 20.84
C SER A 18 30.43 -31.65 21.51
N GLU A 19 30.86 -31.10 22.64
CA GLU A 19 30.17 -30.02 23.34
C GLU A 19 30.35 -28.67 22.63
N ASP A 20 31.55 -28.40 22.10
CA ASP A 20 31.81 -27.20 21.31
C ASP A 20 31.00 -27.15 20.01
N ASP A 21 30.83 -28.29 19.32
CA ASP A 21 29.98 -28.38 18.13
C ASP A 21 28.48 -28.20 18.45
N LYS A 22 28.02 -28.71 19.59
CA LYS A 22 26.65 -28.47 20.07
C LYS A 22 26.44 -27.02 20.48
N CYS A 23 27.42 -26.40 21.12
CA CYS A 23 27.35 -25.01 21.56
C CYS A 23 27.46 -24.04 20.36
N ALA A 24 28.28 -24.36 19.35
CA ALA A 24 28.34 -23.65 18.07
C ALA A 24 27.06 -23.83 17.24
N GLY A 25 26.47 -25.03 17.25
CA GLY A 25 25.16 -25.30 16.64
C GLY A 25 24.02 -24.54 17.32
N ALA A 26 24.01 -24.49 18.65
CA ALA A 26 23.05 -23.73 19.45
C ALA A 26 23.25 -22.22 19.31
N ALA A 27 24.49 -21.73 19.25
CA ALA A 27 24.82 -20.33 19.01
C ALA A 27 24.47 -19.90 17.58
N ARG A 28 24.69 -20.76 16.57
CA ARG A 28 24.22 -20.54 15.20
C ARG A 28 22.69 -20.59 15.11
N ALA A 29 22.04 -21.50 15.82
CA ALA A 29 20.58 -21.57 15.89
C ALA A 29 20.00 -20.35 16.62
N MET A 30 20.65 -19.84 17.68
CA MET A 30 20.26 -18.61 18.38
C MET A 30 20.56 -17.35 17.57
N LEU A 31 21.68 -17.29 16.84
CA LEU A 31 21.99 -16.20 15.91
C LEU A 31 21.07 -16.21 14.69
N CYS A 32 20.66 -17.39 14.22
CA CYS A 32 19.63 -17.56 13.19
C CYS A 32 18.24 -17.23 13.73
N HIS A 33 17.94 -17.56 15.00
CA HIS A 33 16.73 -17.09 15.67
C HIS A 33 16.77 -15.59 15.96
N ALA A 34 17.95 -14.99 16.17
CA ALA A 34 18.14 -13.56 16.39
C ALA A 34 18.12 -12.77 15.08
N SER A 35 18.61 -13.34 13.97
CA SER A 35 18.41 -12.81 12.62
C SER A 35 16.95 -12.97 12.17
N ALA A 36 16.31 -14.10 12.48
CA ALA A 36 14.88 -14.31 12.25
C ALA A 36 13.99 -13.42 13.15
N ARG A 37 14.40 -13.10 14.38
CA ARG A 37 13.73 -12.09 15.23
C ARG A 37 13.92 -10.67 14.72
N ARG A 38 14.97 -10.41 13.92
CA ARG A 38 15.14 -9.12 13.23
C ARG A 38 14.18 -8.93 12.06
N GLU A 39 13.45 -9.96 11.64
CA GLU A 39 12.51 -9.88 10.51
C GLU A 39 11.03 -9.78 10.89
N LEU A 40 10.70 -9.33 12.12
CA LEU A 40 9.47 -8.55 12.30
C LEU A 40 9.71 -7.14 11.72
N ASN A 41 10.00 -7.06 10.43
CA ASN A 41 10.39 -5.81 9.78
C ASN A 41 9.16 -4.90 9.64
N TYR A 42 9.01 -3.98 10.60
CA TYR A 42 8.33 -2.69 10.47
C TYR A 42 9.05 -1.76 9.46
N ASP A 43 9.67 -2.32 8.43
CA ASP A 43 10.31 -1.54 7.39
C ASP A 43 9.24 -1.12 6.38
N SER A 44 9.11 0.19 6.15
CA SER A 44 8.22 0.71 5.12
C SER A 44 8.56 0.06 3.76
N PRO A 45 7.56 -0.21 2.90
CA PRO A 45 7.72 -0.93 1.64
C PRO A 45 8.88 -0.40 0.80
N VAL A 46 9.10 0.91 0.82
CA VAL A 46 10.18 1.58 0.10
C VAL A 46 11.56 1.09 0.56
N PHE A 47 11.78 0.96 1.87
CA PHE A 47 13.05 0.51 2.43
C PHE A 47 13.26 -0.99 2.21
N LEU A 48 12.19 -1.77 2.32
CA LEU A 48 12.23 -3.21 2.08
C LEU A 48 12.71 -3.52 0.65
N ASN A 49 12.16 -2.82 -0.35
CA ASN A 49 12.53 -3.00 -1.75
C ASN A 49 14.01 -2.63 -1.99
N ILE A 50 14.50 -1.55 -1.37
CA ILE A 50 15.91 -1.13 -1.48
C ILE A 50 16.84 -2.19 -0.90
N ARG A 51 16.50 -2.73 0.29
CA ARG A 51 17.32 -3.76 0.95
C ARG A 51 17.36 -5.06 0.16
N ARG A 52 16.20 -5.52 -0.34
CA ARG A 52 16.10 -6.77 -1.08
C ARG A 52 16.58 -6.66 -2.52
N ARG A 53 16.66 -5.45 -3.08
CA ARG A 53 16.89 -5.18 -4.51
C ARG A 53 15.97 -6.01 -5.42
N SER A 54 14.75 -6.24 -4.94
CA SER A 54 13.76 -7.11 -5.56
C SER A 54 12.37 -6.50 -5.34
N VAL A 55 11.50 -6.60 -6.34
CA VAL A 55 10.10 -6.14 -6.26
C VAL A 55 9.11 -7.29 -6.43
N VAL A 56 9.58 -8.55 -6.38
CA VAL A 56 8.73 -9.73 -6.34
C VAL A 56 7.78 -9.65 -5.14
N GLY A 57 6.47 -9.67 -5.43
CA GLY A 57 5.41 -9.50 -4.45
C GLY A 57 4.64 -8.18 -4.58
N LEU A 58 5.25 -7.17 -5.22
CA LEU A 58 4.51 -5.99 -5.66
C LEU A 58 3.76 -6.29 -6.95
N SER A 59 2.56 -5.74 -7.08
CA SER A 59 1.82 -5.78 -8.33
C SER A 59 2.03 -4.47 -9.06
N LEU A 60 2.73 -4.51 -10.19
CA LEU A 60 2.92 -3.34 -11.06
C LEU A 60 1.56 -2.74 -11.47
N ASP A 61 0.60 -3.59 -11.85
CA ASP A 61 -0.73 -3.14 -12.28
C ASP A 61 -1.47 -2.40 -11.15
N TYR A 62 -1.38 -2.95 -9.93
CA TYR A 62 -1.94 -2.31 -8.73
C TYR A 62 -1.27 -0.95 -8.45
N GLN A 63 0.04 -0.88 -8.64
CA GLN A 63 0.80 0.34 -8.38
C GLN A 63 0.54 1.44 -9.42
N ILE A 64 0.33 1.08 -10.68
CA ILE A 64 -0.08 2.02 -11.75
C ILE A 64 -1.49 2.57 -11.46
N LEU A 65 -2.42 1.70 -11.05
CA LEU A 65 -3.77 2.11 -10.65
C LEU A 65 -3.73 3.06 -9.44
N ASN A 66 -2.88 2.79 -8.45
CA ASN A 66 -2.66 3.70 -7.32
C ASN A 66 -2.11 5.05 -7.77
N ALA A 67 -1.13 5.08 -8.67
CA ALA A 67 -0.54 6.33 -9.13
C ALA A 67 -1.58 7.21 -9.82
N PHE A 68 -2.41 6.62 -10.69
CA PHE A 68 -3.49 7.32 -11.35
C PHE A 68 -4.53 7.83 -10.34
N GLY A 69 -4.99 6.96 -9.43
CA GLY A 69 -5.97 7.32 -8.40
C GLY A 69 -5.48 8.43 -7.46
N PHE A 70 -4.25 8.33 -6.95
CA PHE A 70 -3.67 9.37 -6.08
C PHE A 70 -3.37 10.67 -6.82
N THR A 71 -3.10 10.62 -8.13
CA THR A 71 -2.99 11.83 -8.96
C THR A 71 -4.34 12.55 -9.02
N CYS A 72 -5.43 11.83 -9.34
CA CYS A 72 -6.78 12.38 -9.34
C CYS A 72 -7.16 12.97 -7.97
N TYR A 73 -6.87 12.23 -6.90
CA TYR A 73 -7.18 12.66 -5.54
C TYR A 73 -6.36 13.88 -5.10
N PHE A 74 -5.07 13.93 -5.43
CA PHE A 74 -4.22 15.08 -5.14
C PHE A 74 -4.69 16.31 -5.92
N LEU A 75 -5.01 16.18 -7.21
CA LEU A 75 -5.53 17.29 -8.02
C LEU A 75 -6.83 17.85 -7.46
N PHE A 76 -7.78 16.98 -7.08
CA PHE A 76 -9.03 17.40 -6.45
C PHE A 76 -8.77 18.21 -5.17
N ASN A 77 -8.00 17.66 -4.23
CA ASN A 77 -7.74 18.33 -2.95
C ASN A 77 -6.94 19.63 -3.15
N ALA A 78 -5.89 19.62 -3.96
CA ALA A 78 -5.03 20.78 -4.19
C ALA A 78 -5.81 21.92 -4.87
N LEU A 79 -6.55 21.64 -5.94
CA LEU A 79 -7.27 22.67 -6.68
C LEU A 79 -8.47 23.21 -5.90
N LEU A 80 -9.20 22.35 -5.18
CA LEU A 80 -10.30 22.79 -4.32
C LEU A 80 -9.80 23.58 -3.09
N PHE A 81 -8.57 23.33 -2.62
CA PHE A 81 -7.98 24.06 -1.50
C PHE A 81 -7.43 25.43 -1.92
N TRP A 82 -6.63 25.49 -3.00
CA TRP A 82 -5.92 26.71 -3.41
C TRP A 82 -6.69 27.61 -4.37
N SER A 83 -7.58 27.08 -5.22
CA SER A 83 -8.27 27.91 -6.23
C SER A 83 -9.47 28.66 -5.63
N PRO A 84 -9.44 30.01 -5.57
CA PRO A 84 -10.58 30.77 -5.05
C PRO A 84 -11.82 30.62 -5.93
N GLY A 85 -11.65 30.49 -7.25
CA GLY A 85 -12.76 30.32 -8.19
C GLY A 85 -13.53 29.02 -7.95
N ILE A 86 -12.81 27.91 -7.78
CA ILE A 86 -13.41 26.59 -7.55
C ILE A 86 -14.08 26.54 -6.17
N ARG A 87 -13.49 27.17 -5.14
CA ARG A 87 -14.12 27.34 -3.84
C ARG A 87 -15.39 28.18 -3.92
N GLY A 88 -15.39 29.25 -4.71
CA GLY A 88 -16.57 30.05 -4.99
C GLY A 88 -17.70 29.23 -5.60
N ALA A 89 -17.39 28.45 -6.66
CA ALA A 89 -18.34 27.55 -7.30
C ALA A 89 -18.86 26.46 -6.34
N TYR A 90 -18.00 25.94 -5.45
CA TYR A 90 -18.40 24.98 -4.42
C TYR A 90 -19.41 25.59 -3.45
N ARG A 91 -19.13 26.79 -2.94
CA ARG A 91 -20.05 27.50 -2.03
C ARG A 91 -21.39 27.76 -2.70
N GLN A 92 -21.40 28.19 -3.96
CA GLN A 92 -22.65 28.43 -4.69
C GLN A 92 -23.50 27.15 -4.84
N SER A 93 -22.87 26.01 -5.11
CA SER A 93 -23.56 24.72 -5.25
C SER A 93 -23.97 24.08 -3.93
N HIS A 94 -23.36 24.47 -2.80
CA HIS A 94 -23.59 23.88 -1.47
C HIS A 94 -24.15 24.90 -0.46
N HIS A 95 -25.11 25.73 -0.89
CA HIS A 95 -25.83 26.68 -0.02
C HIS A 95 -24.94 27.64 0.79
N GLY A 96 -23.82 28.07 0.21
CA GLY A 96 -22.85 28.97 0.84
C GLY A 96 -21.81 28.29 1.71
N GLN A 97 -21.90 26.97 1.91
CA GLN A 97 -20.97 26.21 2.76
C GLN A 97 -19.59 26.06 2.12
N ASP A 98 -18.56 26.24 2.94
CA ASP A 98 -17.18 25.93 2.55
C ASP A 98 -16.95 24.41 2.47
N SER A 99 -16.10 24.02 1.52
CA SER A 99 -15.59 22.67 1.37
C SER A 99 -14.92 22.19 2.66
N ALA A 100 -15.09 20.91 2.97
CA ALA A 100 -14.44 20.23 4.08
C ALA A 100 -12.95 19.93 3.82
N VAL A 101 -12.44 20.18 2.61
CA VAL A 101 -11.03 19.95 2.28
C VAL A 101 -10.13 20.93 3.03
N ARG A 102 -9.14 20.37 3.73
CA ARG A 102 -8.13 21.09 4.51
C ARG A 102 -6.72 20.79 4.00
N LEU A 103 -5.73 21.49 4.55
CA LEU A 103 -4.32 21.35 4.14
C LEU A 103 -3.79 19.93 4.37
N ASN A 104 -4.20 19.26 5.45
CA ASN A 104 -3.79 17.88 5.74
C ASN A 104 -4.29 16.90 4.68
N ASP A 105 -5.47 17.11 4.07
CA ASP A 105 -5.96 16.27 2.98
C ASP A 105 -5.05 16.39 1.75
N VAL A 106 -4.60 17.61 1.45
CA VAL A 106 -3.65 17.89 0.36
C VAL A 106 -2.28 17.25 0.63
N VAL A 107 -1.74 17.42 1.84
CA VAL A 107 -0.45 16.85 2.24
C VAL A 107 -0.50 15.33 2.24
N PHE A 108 -1.58 14.74 2.75
CA PHE A 108 -1.80 13.30 2.73
C PHE A 108 -1.84 12.75 1.29
N ALA A 109 -2.66 13.36 0.42
CA ALA A 109 -2.77 12.95 -0.97
C ALA A 109 -1.43 13.09 -1.72
N GLY A 110 -0.70 14.19 -1.47
CA GLY A 110 0.61 14.43 -2.08
C GLY A 110 1.68 13.45 -1.59
N HIS A 111 1.70 13.14 -0.29
CA HIS A 111 2.58 12.13 0.28
C HIS A 111 2.30 10.73 -0.29
N ALA A 112 1.02 10.33 -0.35
CA ALA A 112 0.62 9.03 -0.90
C ALA A 112 1.00 8.90 -2.39
N LEU A 113 0.81 9.98 -3.17
CA LEU A 113 1.27 10.05 -4.55
C LEU A 113 2.79 9.90 -4.65
N LEU A 114 3.55 10.64 -3.83
CA LEU A 114 5.01 10.58 -3.82
C LEU A 114 5.51 9.16 -3.50
N VAL A 115 5.03 8.55 -2.43
CA VAL A 115 5.40 7.17 -2.04
C VAL A 115 5.07 6.20 -3.17
N THR A 116 3.94 6.40 -3.83
CA THR A 116 3.49 5.56 -4.92
C THR A 116 4.39 5.69 -6.16
N LEU A 117 4.80 6.90 -6.51
CA LEU A 117 5.74 7.18 -7.60
C LEU A 117 7.14 6.63 -7.29
N VAL A 118 7.62 6.78 -6.06
CA VAL A 118 8.89 6.18 -5.61
C VAL A 118 8.84 4.66 -5.77
N THR A 119 7.73 4.03 -5.38
CA THR A 119 7.55 2.58 -5.53
C THR A 119 7.50 2.16 -7.00
N LEU A 120 6.86 2.94 -7.88
CA LEU A 120 6.91 2.70 -9.33
C LEU A 120 8.33 2.81 -9.89
N ALA A 121 9.10 3.81 -9.45
CA ALA A 121 10.49 3.97 -9.85
C ALA A 121 11.32 2.76 -9.39
N GLN A 122 11.12 2.28 -8.16
CA GLN A 122 11.77 1.06 -7.67
C GLN A 122 11.41 -0.17 -8.50
N ILE A 123 10.16 -0.30 -8.93
CA ILE A 123 9.75 -1.40 -9.82
C ILE A 123 10.47 -1.31 -11.18
N GLY A 124 10.69 -0.11 -11.70
CA GLY A 124 11.46 0.08 -12.93
C GLY A 124 12.96 -0.23 -12.77
N ILE A 125 13.55 0.08 -11.61
CA ILE A 125 14.99 -0.10 -11.35
C ILE A 125 15.33 -1.56 -10.99
N TYR A 126 14.52 -2.18 -10.14
CA TYR A 126 14.74 -3.54 -9.62
C TYR A 126 13.88 -4.59 -10.34
N TYR A 127 13.55 -4.35 -11.61
CA TYR A 127 12.62 -5.21 -12.35
C TYR A 127 13.10 -6.65 -12.40
N ASP A 128 12.41 -7.53 -11.68
CA ASP A 128 12.76 -8.94 -11.51
C ASP A 128 11.54 -9.89 -11.66
N TYR A 129 10.49 -9.42 -12.34
CA TYR A 129 9.28 -10.22 -12.56
C TYR A 129 9.50 -11.37 -13.56
N PRO A 130 8.93 -12.56 -13.28
CA PRO A 130 8.90 -13.64 -14.26
C PRO A 130 8.06 -13.25 -15.49
N PRO A 131 8.31 -13.86 -16.67
CA PRO A 131 7.52 -13.61 -17.86
C PRO A 131 6.03 -13.82 -17.60
N LEU A 132 5.20 -12.84 -17.95
CA LEU A 132 3.76 -12.93 -17.78
C LEU A 132 3.14 -13.93 -18.76
N ALA A 133 2.14 -14.68 -18.29
CA ALA A 133 1.29 -15.48 -19.14
C ALA A 133 0.56 -14.63 -20.20
N GLY A 134 0.10 -15.24 -21.30
CA GLY A 134 -0.60 -14.52 -22.37
C GLY A 134 -1.86 -13.79 -21.89
N SER A 135 -2.65 -14.43 -21.02
CA SER A 135 -3.85 -13.83 -20.41
C SER A 135 -3.53 -12.60 -19.56
N ASP A 136 -2.46 -12.66 -18.78
CA ASP A 136 -2.09 -11.58 -17.86
C ASP A 136 -1.53 -10.38 -18.61
N ARG A 137 -0.82 -10.62 -19.71
CA ARG A 137 -0.38 -9.54 -20.64
C ARG A 137 -1.56 -8.84 -21.28
N LEU A 138 -2.57 -9.59 -21.72
CA LEU A 138 -3.79 -9.02 -22.30
C LEU A 138 -4.55 -8.18 -21.27
N LEU A 139 -4.69 -8.69 -20.03
CA LEU A 139 -5.33 -7.95 -18.95
C LEU A 139 -4.57 -6.65 -18.63
N ARG A 140 -3.24 -6.71 -18.50
CA ARG A 140 -2.40 -5.52 -18.29
C ARG A 140 -2.59 -4.51 -19.41
N PHE A 141 -2.55 -4.95 -20.66
CA PHE A 141 -2.79 -4.08 -21.81
C PHE A 141 -4.18 -3.43 -21.76
N ALA A 142 -5.23 -4.20 -21.46
CA ALA A 142 -6.59 -3.69 -21.34
C ALA A 142 -6.72 -2.63 -20.22
N VAL A 143 -6.10 -2.88 -19.07
CA VAL A 143 -6.08 -1.92 -17.95
C VAL A 143 -5.34 -0.63 -18.35
N LEU A 144 -4.16 -0.75 -18.96
CA LEU A 144 -3.38 0.42 -19.41
C LEU A 144 -4.12 1.21 -20.51
N ALA A 145 -4.76 0.52 -21.45
CA ALA A 145 -5.57 1.15 -22.49
C ALA A 145 -6.77 1.89 -21.88
N ALA A 146 -7.48 1.27 -20.93
CA ALA A 146 -8.59 1.91 -20.22
C ALA A 146 -8.13 3.16 -19.45
N LEU A 147 -7.02 3.07 -18.70
CA LEU A 147 -6.44 4.22 -18.01
C LEU A 147 -5.99 5.32 -18.98
N GLY A 148 -5.39 4.95 -20.12
CA GLY A 148 -5.00 5.88 -21.17
C GLY A 148 -6.18 6.62 -21.77
N LEU A 149 -7.29 5.91 -22.05
CA LEU A 149 -8.54 6.51 -22.55
C LEU A 149 -9.17 7.46 -21.53
N VAL A 150 -9.26 7.05 -20.26
CA VAL A 150 -9.76 7.90 -19.18
C VAL A 150 -8.86 9.13 -19.03
N GLY A 151 -7.53 8.95 -18.99
CA GLY A 151 -6.58 10.06 -18.90
C GLY A 151 -6.70 11.04 -20.07
N LEU A 152 -6.81 10.53 -21.30
CA LEU A 152 -7.00 11.35 -22.50
C LEU A 152 -8.31 12.14 -22.45
N PHE A 153 -9.41 11.49 -22.05
CA PHE A 153 -10.70 12.16 -21.87
C PHE A 153 -10.60 13.30 -20.85
N MET A 154 -9.91 13.05 -19.74
CA MET A 154 -9.74 14.03 -18.66
C MET A 154 -8.90 15.23 -19.09
N VAL A 155 -7.82 14.99 -19.84
CA VAL A 155 -7.03 16.07 -20.45
C VAL A 155 -7.87 16.85 -21.46
N GLY A 156 -8.61 16.16 -22.33
CA GLY A 156 -9.50 16.79 -23.31
C GLY A 156 -10.58 17.64 -22.64
N ALA A 157 -11.20 17.15 -21.57
CA ALA A 157 -12.17 17.89 -20.79
C ALA A 157 -11.54 19.13 -20.13
N ALA A 158 -10.35 19.02 -19.52
CA ALA A 158 -9.66 20.16 -18.94
C ALA A 158 -9.31 21.24 -19.98
N LEU A 159 -8.84 20.83 -21.16
CA LEU A 159 -8.56 21.75 -22.28
C LEU A 159 -9.85 22.42 -22.79
N TYR A 160 -10.94 21.67 -22.90
CA TYR A 160 -12.24 22.21 -23.30
C TYR A 160 -12.76 23.26 -22.31
N ILE A 161 -12.72 22.97 -21.00
CA ILE A 161 -13.15 23.91 -19.97
C ILE A 161 -12.34 25.21 -20.04
N GLY A 162 -11.01 25.09 -20.21
CA GLY A 162 -10.12 26.23 -20.35
C GLY A 162 -10.35 27.05 -21.63
N ALA A 163 -10.76 26.42 -22.73
CA ALA A 163 -10.98 27.08 -24.01
C ALA A 163 -12.35 27.75 -24.14
N TYR A 164 -13.37 27.27 -23.42
CA TYR A 164 -14.77 27.69 -23.57
C TYR A 164 -15.38 28.27 -22.28
N GLU A 165 -14.54 28.76 -21.36
CA GLU A 165 -14.95 29.49 -20.14
C GLU A 165 -16.11 28.83 -19.36
N GLU A 166 -16.00 27.52 -19.12
CA GLU A 166 -17.00 26.74 -18.36
C GLU A 166 -18.42 26.66 -18.98
N CYS A 167 -18.58 26.91 -20.28
CA CYS A 167 -19.89 26.96 -20.95
C CYS A 167 -20.78 25.71 -20.76
N CYS A 168 -20.19 24.51 -20.79
CA CYS A 168 -20.93 23.24 -20.62
C CYS A 168 -20.51 22.43 -19.38
N LEU A 169 -19.31 22.66 -18.86
CA LEU A 169 -18.73 21.87 -17.77
C LEU A 169 -17.91 22.80 -16.87
N SER A 170 -18.24 22.85 -15.58
CA SER A 170 -17.49 23.65 -14.61
C SER A 170 -16.26 22.92 -14.10
N TRP A 171 -15.27 23.68 -13.63
CA TRP A 171 -14.08 23.10 -12.98
C TRP A 171 -14.45 22.25 -11.76
N LEU A 172 -15.48 22.67 -11.00
CA LEU A 172 -15.93 21.91 -9.84
C LEU A 172 -16.52 20.54 -10.23
N THR A 173 -17.38 20.51 -11.24
CA THR A 173 -17.97 19.24 -11.72
C THR A 173 -16.90 18.33 -12.27
N PHE A 174 -15.97 18.86 -13.07
CA PHE A 174 -14.82 18.12 -13.58
C PHE A 174 -13.98 17.51 -12.45
N LEU A 175 -13.62 18.29 -11.44
CA LEU A 175 -12.84 17.80 -10.30
C LEU A 175 -13.60 16.77 -9.47
N THR A 176 -14.92 16.96 -9.30
CA THR A 176 -15.75 15.98 -8.60
C THR A 176 -15.75 14.64 -9.34
N ILE A 177 -15.97 14.66 -10.66
CA ILE A 177 -15.85 13.45 -11.50
C ILE A 177 -14.44 12.84 -11.40
N THR A 178 -13.40 13.67 -11.39
CA THR A 178 -12.01 13.23 -11.22
C THR A 178 -11.81 12.46 -9.91
N ALA A 179 -12.38 12.96 -8.81
CA ALA A 179 -12.31 12.29 -7.52
C ALA A 179 -13.10 10.96 -7.51
N GLU A 180 -14.28 10.92 -8.16
CA GLU A 180 -15.08 9.70 -8.29
C GLU A 180 -14.35 8.61 -9.10
N VAL A 181 -13.57 8.99 -10.12
CA VAL A 181 -12.72 8.03 -10.87
C VAL A 181 -11.72 7.33 -9.94
N LYS A 182 -11.12 8.03 -8.97
CA LYS A 182 -10.25 7.40 -7.95
C LYS A 182 -11.01 6.37 -7.12
N VAL A 183 -12.25 6.66 -6.74
CA VAL A 183 -13.08 5.73 -5.96
C VAL A 183 -13.40 4.49 -6.80
N ALA A 184 -13.80 4.67 -8.06
CA ALA A 184 -14.06 3.58 -8.99
C ALA A 184 -12.82 2.69 -9.21
N ILE A 185 -11.65 3.29 -9.43
CA ILE A 185 -10.38 2.57 -9.53
C ILE A 185 -10.12 1.74 -8.27
N SER A 186 -10.46 2.27 -7.09
CA SER A 186 -10.29 1.57 -5.82
C SER A 186 -11.13 0.30 -5.75
N VAL A 187 -12.39 0.35 -6.16
CA VAL A 187 -13.25 -0.84 -6.23
C VAL A 187 -12.70 -1.88 -7.22
N VAL A 188 -12.30 -1.43 -8.42
CA VAL A 188 -11.80 -2.30 -9.48
C VAL A 188 -10.52 -3.04 -9.07
N LYS A 189 -9.61 -2.40 -8.32
CA LYS A 189 -8.39 -3.07 -7.82
C LYS A 189 -8.66 -3.93 -6.58
N TYR A 190 -9.54 -3.48 -5.67
CA TYR A 190 -9.71 -4.13 -4.38
C TYR A 190 -10.55 -5.41 -4.47
N CYS A 191 -11.61 -5.44 -5.28
CA CYS A 191 -12.45 -6.63 -5.42
C CYS A 191 -11.65 -7.88 -5.87
N PRO A 192 -10.84 -7.83 -6.95
CA PRO A 192 -10.01 -8.95 -7.35
C PRO A 192 -8.99 -9.33 -6.28
N GLN A 193 -8.37 -8.36 -5.61
CA GLN A 193 -7.38 -8.62 -4.58
C GLN A 193 -7.98 -9.34 -3.37
N VAL A 194 -9.16 -8.90 -2.89
CA VAL A 194 -9.90 -9.55 -1.81
C VAL A 194 -10.24 -10.99 -2.19
N TRP A 195 -10.71 -11.22 -3.42
CA TRP A 195 -11.02 -12.55 -3.93
C TRP A 195 -9.78 -13.44 -4.03
N MET A 196 -8.65 -12.90 -4.51
CA MET A 196 -7.39 -13.63 -4.62
C MET A 196 -6.85 -14.03 -3.23
N ASN A 197 -6.88 -13.12 -2.27
CA ASN A 197 -6.51 -13.42 -0.88
C ASN A 197 -7.41 -14.52 -0.31
N TYR A 198 -8.73 -14.44 -0.57
CA TYR A 198 -9.68 -15.46 -0.14
C TYR A 198 -9.43 -16.83 -0.78
N LYS A 199 -9.10 -16.88 -2.08
CA LYS A 199 -8.83 -18.11 -2.82
C LYS A 199 -7.49 -18.75 -2.41
N ARG A 200 -6.45 -17.93 -2.21
CA ARG A 200 -5.11 -18.37 -1.81
C ARG A 200 -5.01 -18.70 -0.32
N LYS A 201 -5.95 -18.22 0.49
CA LYS A 201 -5.92 -18.28 1.97
C LYS A 201 -4.59 -17.76 2.54
N SER A 202 -3.99 -16.78 1.86
CA SER A 202 -2.69 -16.23 2.19
C SER A 202 -2.56 -14.81 1.63
N THR A 203 -1.92 -13.95 2.41
CA THR A 203 -1.49 -12.59 2.02
C THR A 203 0.03 -12.49 1.90
N ALA A 204 0.74 -13.62 1.87
CA ALA A 204 2.19 -13.66 1.78
C ALA A 204 2.69 -13.02 0.45
N GLY A 205 3.76 -12.23 0.54
CA GLY A 205 4.33 -11.49 -0.58
C GLY A 205 3.68 -10.13 -0.86
N TRP A 206 2.57 -9.79 -0.18
CA TRP A 206 1.92 -8.49 -0.32
C TRP A 206 2.13 -7.63 0.92
N THR A 207 2.61 -6.39 0.73
CA THR A 207 2.86 -5.46 1.82
C THR A 207 1.57 -4.78 2.30
N ILE A 208 1.17 -5.07 3.55
CA ILE A 208 0.00 -4.48 4.20
C ILE A 208 0.17 -3.01 4.59
N TYR A 209 1.40 -2.48 4.64
CA TYR A 209 1.67 -1.12 5.13
C TYR A 209 0.95 -0.02 4.35
N ASN A 210 0.83 -0.14 3.02
CA ASN A 210 0.10 0.85 2.22
C ASN A 210 -1.38 0.90 2.62
N VAL A 211 -1.98 -0.27 2.90
CA VAL A 211 -3.36 -0.36 3.36
C VAL A 211 -3.52 0.21 4.77
N LEU A 212 -2.56 -0.02 5.66
CA LEU A 212 -2.60 0.57 7.01
C LEU A 212 -2.48 2.09 6.98
N LEU A 213 -1.66 2.64 6.08
CA LEU A 213 -1.52 4.08 5.87
C LEU A 213 -2.81 4.68 5.28
N ASP A 214 -3.39 4.03 4.26
CA ASP A 214 -4.66 4.45 3.67
C ASP A 214 -5.80 4.42 4.69
N PHE A 215 -5.89 3.34 5.49
CA PHE A 215 -6.86 3.21 6.57
C PHE A 215 -6.71 4.31 7.62
N THR A 216 -5.47 4.57 8.07
CA THR A 216 -5.20 5.58 9.08
C THR A 216 -5.54 6.98 8.55
N GLY A 217 -5.18 7.27 7.29
CA GLY A 217 -5.54 8.53 6.64
C GLY A 217 -7.05 8.71 6.50
N GLY A 218 -7.76 7.66 6.09
CA GLY A 218 -9.23 7.66 6.00
C GLY A 218 -9.89 7.85 7.36
N LEU A 219 -9.40 7.18 8.41
CA LEU A 219 -9.90 7.33 9.77
C LEU A 219 -9.68 8.75 10.31
N LEU A 220 -8.50 9.33 10.08
CA LEU A 220 -8.19 10.71 10.47
C LEU A 220 -9.04 11.73 9.70
N SER A 221 -9.31 11.49 8.41
CA SER A 221 -10.17 12.36 7.60
C SER A 221 -11.62 12.34 8.09
N VAL A 222 -12.16 11.15 8.45
CA VAL A 222 -13.48 11.03 9.07
C VAL A 222 -13.51 11.70 10.45
N ALA A 223 -12.48 11.51 11.27
CA ALA A 223 -12.39 12.15 12.57
C ALA A 223 -12.35 13.69 12.46
N GLN A 224 -11.62 14.22 11.49
CA GLN A 224 -11.63 15.65 11.17
C GLN A 224 -13.02 16.12 10.76
N LEU A 225 -13.70 15.42 9.85
CA LEU A 225 -15.04 15.79 9.40
C LEU A 225 -16.03 15.85 10.57
N LEU A 226 -15.96 14.89 11.50
CA LEU A 226 -16.78 14.86 12.70
C LEU A 226 -16.45 16.03 13.65
N LEU A 227 -15.17 16.35 13.82
CA LEU A 227 -14.73 17.47 14.65
C LEU A 227 -15.17 18.81 14.06
N ASP A 228 -15.02 19.00 12.74
CA ASP A 228 -15.46 20.20 12.03
C ASP A 228 -16.98 20.38 12.12
N ALA A 229 -17.76 19.30 11.99
CA ALA A 229 -19.21 19.32 12.17
C ALA A 229 -19.62 19.68 13.61
N SER A 230 -18.91 19.11 14.59
CA SER A 230 -19.14 19.40 16.01
C SER A 230 -18.81 20.85 16.37
N LEU A 231 -17.72 21.41 15.85
CA LEU A 231 -17.32 22.80 16.12
C LEU A 231 -18.21 23.81 15.41
N SER A 232 -18.67 23.48 14.20
CA SER A 232 -19.51 24.36 13.38
C SER A 232 -21.00 24.26 13.73
N ASN A 233 -21.39 23.35 14.63
CA ASN A 233 -22.79 22.94 14.89
C ASN A 233 -23.56 22.58 13.60
N ASP A 234 -22.85 22.17 12.56
CA ASP A 234 -23.38 21.92 11.23
C ASP A 234 -23.19 20.45 10.86
N TRP A 235 -24.11 19.64 11.37
CA TRP A 235 -24.14 18.20 11.13
C TRP A 235 -24.60 17.83 9.71
N SER A 236 -25.12 18.79 8.94
CA SER A 236 -25.59 18.56 7.57
C SER A 236 -24.47 18.01 6.66
N LYS A 237 -23.21 18.33 6.97
CA LYS A 237 -22.03 17.81 6.26
C LYS A 237 -21.75 16.33 6.51
N VAL A 238 -22.21 15.78 7.64
CA VAL A 238 -22.04 14.38 8.04
C VAL A 238 -23.30 13.56 7.75
N SER A 239 -24.47 14.08 8.10
CA SER A 239 -25.75 13.36 8.01
C SER A 239 -26.55 13.66 6.75
N GLY A 240 -26.15 14.66 5.96
CA GLY A 240 -26.92 15.13 4.80
C GLY A 240 -27.07 14.09 3.70
N ASP A 241 -26.17 13.10 3.63
CA ASP A 241 -26.31 11.94 2.75
C ASP A 241 -25.42 10.77 3.25
N PRO A 242 -25.98 9.81 4.01
CA PRO A 242 -25.25 8.64 4.48
C PRO A 242 -24.69 7.77 3.35
N ALA A 243 -25.36 7.74 2.19
CA ALA A 243 -24.90 6.99 1.03
C ALA A 243 -23.67 7.65 0.40
N LYS A 244 -23.62 8.99 0.38
CA LYS A 244 -22.45 9.77 -0.06
C LYS A 244 -21.27 9.66 0.91
N LEU A 245 -21.54 9.61 2.22
CA LEU A 245 -20.52 9.36 3.24
C LEU A 245 -19.93 7.93 3.11
N MET A 246 -20.78 6.94 2.84
CA MET A 246 -20.37 5.56 2.56
C MET A 246 -19.63 5.43 1.22
N LEU A 247 -20.09 6.10 0.15
CA LEU A 247 -19.40 6.17 -1.14
C LEU A 247 -17.99 6.79 -0.98
N GLY A 248 -17.87 7.83 -0.16
CA GLY A 248 -16.61 8.47 0.18
C GLY A 248 -15.65 7.57 0.98
N ASN A 249 -16.19 6.63 1.76
CA ASN A 249 -15.43 5.75 2.67
C ASN A 249 -15.24 4.31 2.15
N VAL A 250 -15.46 4.07 0.86
CA VAL A 250 -15.26 2.76 0.23
C VAL A 250 -13.83 2.24 0.45
N SER A 251 -12.81 3.10 0.47
CA SER A 251 -11.43 2.67 0.76
C SER A 251 -11.29 2.10 2.16
N VAL A 252 -11.80 2.79 3.18
CA VAL A 252 -11.76 2.36 4.59
C VAL A 252 -12.43 1.00 4.76
N PHE A 253 -13.55 0.76 4.07
CA PHE A 253 -14.22 -0.54 4.07
C PHE A 253 -13.32 -1.66 3.53
N PHE A 254 -12.69 -1.47 2.37
CA PHE A 254 -11.78 -2.46 1.80
C PHE A 254 -10.51 -2.62 2.64
N ASP A 255 -10.01 -1.55 3.22
CA ASP A 255 -8.82 -1.60 4.09
C ASP A 255 -9.09 -2.47 5.32
N ILE A 256 -10.27 -2.35 5.94
CA ILE A 256 -10.70 -3.23 7.04
C ILE A 256 -10.71 -4.70 6.57
N ILE A 257 -11.26 -5.00 5.39
CA ILE A 257 -11.26 -6.37 4.85
C ILE A 257 -9.83 -6.89 4.74
N PHE A 258 -8.91 -6.10 4.19
CA PHE A 258 -7.52 -6.50 4.03
C PHE A 258 -6.81 -6.70 5.37
N ILE A 259 -7.03 -5.82 6.34
CA ILE A 259 -6.49 -5.94 7.71
C ILE A 259 -6.99 -7.25 8.34
N VAL A 260 -8.28 -7.54 8.23
CA VAL A 260 -8.88 -8.79 8.75
C VAL A 260 -8.30 -10.02 8.04
N GLN A 261 -8.19 -9.98 6.70
CA GLN A 261 -7.58 -11.06 5.93
C GLN A 261 -6.13 -11.32 6.36
N HIS A 262 -5.33 -10.25 6.54
CA HIS A 262 -3.91 -10.36 6.84
C HIS A 262 -3.62 -10.76 8.29
N PHE A 263 -4.24 -10.10 9.27
CA PHE A 263 -3.92 -10.28 10.69
C PHE A 263 -4.79 -11.32 11.41
N CYS A 264 -6.04 -11.51 10.97
CA CYS A 264 -6.97 -12.42 11.64
C CYS A 264 -7.06 -13.77 10.92
N LEU A 265 -7.27 -13.78 9.59
CA LEU A 265 -7.58 -15.02 8.87
C LEU A 265 -6.34 -15.76 8.37
N TYR A 266 -5.34 -15.06 7.83
CA TYR A 266 -4.21 -15.67 7.12
C TYR A 266 -2.85 -15.45 7.79
N ARG A 267 -2.86 -15.25 9.11
CA ARG A 267 -1.66 -14.99 9.93
C ARG A 267 -0.62 -16.12 9.82
N ASP A 268 -1.07 -17.35 9.91
CA ASP A 268 -0.18 -18.51 10.00
C ASP A 268 0.39 -18.93 8.64
N ALA A 269 -0.37 -18.74 7.55
CA ALA A 269 0.12 -18.92 6.18
C ALA A 269 1.20 -17.90 5.81
N SER A 270 1.11 -16.68 6.36
CA SER A 270 2.11 -15.62 6.16
C SER A 270 3.40 -15.92 6.93
N ARG A 271 3.29 -16.45 8.15
CA ARG A 271 4.45 -16.88 8.98
C ARG A 271 5.14 -18.12 8.42
N GLY A 272 4.38 -19.12 7.96
CA GLY A 272 4.93 -20.39 7.47
C GLY A 272 5.83 -20.23 6.23
N ARG A 273 5.48 -19.31 5.32
CA ARG A 273 6.30 -19.06 4.12
C ARG A 273 7.57 -18.26 4.42
N ALA A 274 7.51 -17.29 5.33
CA ALA A 274 8.70 -16.55 5.77
C ALA A 274 9.77 -17.50 6.37
N LEU A 275 9.34 -18.48 7.15
CA LEU A 275 10.24 -19.50 7.70
C LEU A 275 10.85 -20.40 6.60
N CYS A 276 10.06 -20.76 5.59
CA CYS A 276 10.50 -21.60 4.48
C CYS A 276 11.54 -20.90 3.58
N ASP A 277 11.31 -19.62 3.25
CA ASP A 277 12.24 -18.81 2.45
C ASP A 277 13.57 -18.57 3.20
N THR A 278 13.50 -18.50 4.54
CA THR A 278 14.70 -18.41 5.39
C THR A 278 15.54 -19.69 5.26
N HIS A 279 14.91 -20.87 5.35
CA HIS A 279 15.59 -22.15 5.22
C HIS A 279 16.23 -22.38 3.84
N SER A 280 15.58 -21.96 2.75
CA SER A 280 16.15 -22.10 1.40
C SER A 280 17.36 -21.19 1.20
N SER A 281 17.28 -19.93 1.66
CA SER A 281 18.40 -18.99 1.55
C SER A 281 19.63 -19.43 2.35
N SER A 282 19.44 -20.08 3.51
CA SER A 282 20.54 -20.65 4.29
C SER A 282 21.17 -21.90 3.66
N SER A 283 20.43 -22.62 2.81
CA SER A 283 20.94 -23.82 2.14
C SER A 283 21.69 -23.50 0.84
N GLU A 284 21.45 -22.35 0.22
CA GLU A 284 22.21 -21.86 -0.94
C GLU A 284 23.48 -21.08 -0.55
N ALA A 285 23.60 -20.68 0.73
CA ALA A 285 24.75 -19.95 1.27
C ALA A 285 25.80 -20.86 1.95
N LEU A 286 25.61 -22.19 1.92
CA LEU A 286 26.54 -23.23 2.38
C LEU A 286 27.16 -23.94 1.18
#